data_AF-A0A532TGG9-F1
#
_entry.id   AF-A0A532TGG9-F1
#
_cell.length_a   1.000
_cell.length_b   1.000
_cell.length_c   1.000
_cell.angle_alpha   90.00
_cell.angle_beta   90.00
_cell.angle_gamma   90.00
#
_symmetry.space_group_name_H-M   'P 1'
#
loop_
_entity.id
_entity.type
_entity.pdbx_description
1 polymer ?
#
loop_
_entity_poly.entity_id
_entity_poly.type
_entity_poly.pdbx_seq_one_letter_code
_entity_poly.pdbx_strand_id
1 'polypeptide(L)'
;MENIHIRTRKDEDVKKYLKPMYIYKIGVDLTSLMEDVYKLITMVLEERLHYLSQLNFLETKGEHLHTNIIRKDLLKLNTELVRLLQSNGDKTGVYSALSINAQALILYHMLELVEQQGLDVLLDYFIKLSKDAKKKNSSKAAKILASDGRLQRIYLELKKNVEFSPENLIHPKYHVLVKIISEQLQNNPSSRILVCVKLRNSVKNIVNRLKEIKTIKPKRFVGQATKFLHI
;
A
#
# COMPACT_ATOMS: atom_id res chain seq x y z
N MET A 1 -39.36 -5.85 20.72
CA MET A 1 -38.37 -5.54 19.67
C MET A 1 -38.70 -6.38 18.45
N GLU A 2 -39.83 -6.10 17.82
CA GLU A 2 -40.34 -6.89 16.68
C GLU A 2 -40.36 -5.99 15.45
N ASN A 3 -40.01 -6.55 14.30
CA ASN A 3 -39.96 -5.95 12.95
C ASN A 3 -38.61 -5.37 12.49
N ILE A 4 -37.54 -6.16 12.59
CA ILE A 4 -36.40 -6.01 11.67
C ILE A 4 -36.59 -7.01 10.51
N HIS A 5 -37.01 -6.52 9.35
CA HIS A 5 -37.05 -7.32 8.13
C HIS A 5 -35.79 -7.06 7.30
N ILE A 6 -34.93 -8.07 7.18
CA ILE A 6 -33.75 -8.02 6.31
C ILE A 6 -34.19 -8.47 4.93
N ARG A 7 -34.00 -7.59 3.94
CA ARG A 7 -34.16 -7.92 2.52
C ARG A 7 -32.82 -7.94 1.82
N THR A 8 -32.62 -8.90 0.91
CA THR A 8 -31.39 -9.05 0.13
C THR A 8 -31.64 -8.87 -1.37
N ARG A 9 -30.57 -8.69 -2.15
CA ARG A 9 -30.63 -8.64 -3.62
C ARG A 9 -31.19 -9.93 -4.26
N LYS A 10 -31.24 -11.03 -3.52
CA LYS A 10 -31.72 -12.33 -4.02
C LYS A 10 -33.23 -12.51 -3.82
N ASP A 11 -33.85 -11.69 -2.97
CA ASP A 11 -35.26 -11.84 -2.62
C ASP A 11 -36.14 -11.52 -3.83
N GLU A 12 -37.22 -12.29 -4.01
CA GLU A 12 -38.06 -12.19 -5.21
C GLU A 12 -38.74 -10.82 -5.38
N ASP A 13 -39.07 -10.18 -4.27
CA ASP A 13 -39.65 -8.83 -4.21
C ASP A 13 -38.63 -7.73 -4.56
N VAL A 14 -37.33 -8.01 -4.43
CA VAL A 14 -36.24 -7.07 -4.78
C VAL A 14 -35.71 -7.31 -6.19
N LYS A 15 -35.59 -8.58 -6.60
CA LYS A 15 -34.92 -9.00 -7.85
C LYS A 15 -35.52 -8.35 -9.09
N LYS A 16 -36.84 -8.12 -9.10
CA LYS A 16 -37.58 -7.48 -10.21
C LYS A 16 -37.14 -6.03 -10.47
N TYR A 17 -36.54 -5.36 -9.48
CA TYR A 17 -36.10 -3.96 -9.58
C TYR A 17 -34.59 -3.83 -9.82
N LEU A 18 -33.84 -4.93 -9.81
CA LEU A 18 -32.39 -4.90 -10.04
C LEU A 18 -32.09 -4.82 -11.54
N LYS A 19 -31.45 -3.73 -11.94
CA LYS A 19 -30.87 -3.62 -13.29
C LYS A 19 -29.68 -4.58 -13.41
N PRO A 20 -29.51 -5.26 -14.56
CA PRO A 20 -28.35 -6.13 -14.78
C PRO A 20 -27.06 -5.32 -14.75
N MET A 21 -26.05 -5.87 -14.08
CA MET A 21 -24.70 -5.30 -13.98
C MET A 21 -23.69 -6.36 -14.42
N TYR A 22 -22.98 -6.08 -15.51
CA TYR A 22 -21.91 -6.95 -16.00
C TYR A 22 -20.60 -6.55 -15.33
N ILE A 23 -19.92 -7.52 -14.71
CA ILE A 23 -18.63 -7.32 -14.04
C ILE A 23 -17.59 -8.17 -14.75
N TYR A 24 -16.64 -7.50 -15.40
CA TYR A 24 -15.50 -8.14 -16.04
C TYR A 24 -14.29 -8.04 -15.12
N LYS A 25 -13.73 -9.19 -14.73
CA LYS A 25 -12.53 -9.27 -13.90
C LYS A 25 -11.32 -9.47 -14.81
N ILE A 26 -10.36 -8.56 -14.71
CA ILE A 26 -9.10 -8.64 -15.46
C ILE A 26 -7.98 -8.88 -14.45
N GLY A 27 -7.35 -10.05 -14.55
CA GLY A 27 -6.14 -10.38 -13.79
C GLY A 27 -4.95 -9.60 -14.35
N VAL A 28 -4.11 -9.07 -13.47
CA VAL A 28 -2.89 -8.34 -13.86
C VAL A 28 -1.79 -8.78 -12.92
N ASP A 29 -0.81 -9.46 -13.47
CA ASP A 29 0.35 -9.96 -12.73
C ASP A 29 1.35 -8.84 -12.47
N LEU A 30 2.16 -9.02 -11.42
CA LEU A 30 3.30 -8.16 -11.17
C LEU A 30 4.37 -8.42 -12.23
N THR A 31 5.18 -7.40 -12.53
CA THR A 31 6.37 -7.60 -13.35
C THR A 31 7.42 -8.38 -12.54
N SER A 32 8.36 -9.05 -13.21
CA SER A 32 9.45 -9.77 -12.54
C SER A 32 10.20 -8.89 -11.54
N LEU A 33 10.53 -7.65 -11.94
CA LEU A 33 11.16 -6.67 -11.05
C LEU A 33 10.31 -6.36 -9.81
N MET A 34 9.00 -6.20 -9.97
CA MET A 34 8.10 -5.96 -8.83
C MET A 34 8.02 -7.16 -7.90
N GLU A 35 7.98 -8.39 -8.43
CA GLU A 35 8.00 -9.61 -7.63
C GLU A 35 9.30 -9.75 -6.84
N ASP A 36 10.45 -9.48 -7.46
CA ASP A 36 11.76 -9.56 -6.80
C ASP A 36 11.88 -8.55 -5.66
N VAL A 37 11.45 -7.31 -5.92
CA VAL A 37 11.38 -6.25 -4.89
C VAL A 37 10.41 -6.65 -3.77
N TYR A 38 9.24 -7.19 -4.09
CA TYR A 38 8.25 -7.62 -3.11
C TYR A 38 8.79 -8.73 -2.20
N LYS A 39 9.41 -9.77 -2.79
CA LYS A 39 10.01 -10.89 -2.06
C LYS A 39 11.09 -10.40 -1.09
N LEU A 40 11.99 -9.52 -1.55
CA LEU A 40 13.07 -9.02 -0.71
C LEU A 40 12.54 -8.17 0.46
N ILE A 41 11.57 -7.27 0.22
CA ILE A 41 10.95 -6.49 1.32
C ILE A 41 10.24 -7.42 2.30
N THR A 42 9.56 -8.45 1.80
CA THR A 42 8.88 -9.46 2.62
C THR A 42 9.88 -10.22 3.49
N MET A 43 11.06 -10.58 2.98
CA MET A 43 12.12 -11.19 3.79
C MET A 43 12.57 -10.28 4.94
N VAL A 44 12.76 -8.99 4.68
CA VAL A 44 13.13 -8.02 5.73
C VAL A 44 12.02 -7.90 6.77
N LEU A 45 10.75 -7.89 6.32
CA LEU A 45 9.58 -7.85 7.19
C LEU A 45 9.50 -9.08 8.09
N GLU A 46 9.69 -10.26 7.51
CA GLU A 46 9.64 -11.55 8.19
C GLU A 46 10.62 -11.57 9.38
N GLU A 47 11.86 -11.08 9.19
CA GLU A 47 12.82 -10.94 10.28
C GLU A 47 12.30 -10.06 11.42
N ARG A 48 11.65 -8.93 11.11
CA ARG A 48 11.10 -8.03 12.14
C ARG A 48 9.96 -8.69 12.90
N LEU A 49 9.11 -9.46 12.20
CA LEU A 49 8.06 -10.24 12.84
C LEU A 49 8.63 -11.34 13.74
N HIS A 50 9.68 -12.04 13.29
CA HIS A 50 10.36 -13.02 14.14
C HIS A 50 10.95 -12.40 15.40
N TYR A 51 11.60 -11.24 15.31
CA TYR A 51 12.10 -10.53 16.50
C TYR A 51 10.98 -10.18 17.49
N LEU A 52 9.83 -9.70 17.00
CA LEU A 52 8.68 -9.42 17.87
C LEU A 52 8.10 -10.69 18.51
N SER A 53 8.07 -11.80 17.76
CA SER A 53 7.63 -13.10 18.25
C SER A 53 8.56 -13.66 19.33
N GLN A 54 9.88 -13.53 19.14
CA GLN A 54 10.90 -13.93 20.12
C GLN A 54 10.82 -13.13 21.42
N LEU A 55 10.41 -11.86 21.33
CA LEU A 55 10.16 -11.01 22.49
C LEU A 55 8.77 -11.26 23.13
N ASN A 56 8.01 -12.25 22.65
CA ASN A 56 6.65 -12.60 23.09
C ASN A 56 5.62 -11.45 22.94
N PHE A 57 5.84 -10.54 21.99
CA PHE A 57 4.87 -9.47 21.66
C PHE A 57 3.90 -9.87 20.53
N LEU A 58 4.05 -11.08 19.97
CA LEU A 58 3.14 -11.64 18.99
C LEU A 58 2.68 -13.02 19.47
N GLU A 59 1.37 -13.27 19.36
CA GLU A 59 0.77 -14.57 19.70
C GLU A 59 1.17 -15.64 18.69
N THR A 60 1.21 -15.28 17.40
CA THR A 60 1.60 -16.16 16.31
C THR A 60 3.10 -16.47 16.37
N LYS A 61 3.42 -17.76 16.29
CA LYS A 61 4.78 -18.30 16.25
C LYS A 61 4.94 -19.22 15.03
N GLY A 62 6.18 -19.43 14.60
CA GLY A 62 6.51 -20.27 13.43
C GLY A 62 7.10 -19.46 12.28
N GLU A 63 7.21 -20.10 11.13
CA GLU A 63 7.72 -19.51 9.88
C GLU A 63 6.61 -18.81 9.10
N HIS A 64 7.00 -17.89 8.20
CA HIS A 64 6.08 -17.15 7.32
C HIS A 64 5.02 -16.32 8.06
N LEU A 65 5.40 -15.68 9.16
CA LEU A 65 4.57 -14.81 10.00
C LEU A 65 3.88 -13.70 9.20
N HIS A 66 4.49 -13.17 8.13
CA HIS A 66 3.88 -12.15 7.26
C HIS A 66 2.56 -12.60 6.61
N THR A 67 2.29 -13.90 6.52
CA THR A 67 1.04 -14.46 5.97
C THR A 67 -0.12 -14.39 6.95
N ASN A 68 0.17 -14.43 8.25
CA ASN A 68 -0.82 -14.49 9.33
C ASN A 68 -0.99 -13.15 10.05
N ILE A 69 0.08 -12.37 10.12
CA ILE A 69 0.08 -11.05 10.75
C ILE A 69 -0.23 -10.02 9.69
N ILE A 70 -1.20 -9.15 9.96
CA ILE A 70 -1.51 -8.04 9.06
C ILE A 70 -1.12 -6.71 9.70
N ARG A 71 -0.99 -5.67 8.87
CA ARG A 71 -0.69 -4.30 9.32
C ARG A 71 -1.60 -3.83 10.46
N LYS A 72 -2.87 -4.26 10.47
CA LYS A 72 -3.84 -3.92 11.53
C LYS A 72 -3.38 -4.43 12.90
N ASP A 73 -2.78 -5.61 12.97
CA ASP A 73 -2.33 -6.21 14.22
C ASP A 73 -1.12 -5.45 14.76
N LEU A 74 -0.19 -5.05 13.90
CA LEU A 74 0.94 -4.20 14.28
C LEU A 74 0.52 -2.80 14.76
N LEU A 75 -0.58 -2.25 14.22
CA LEU A 75 -1.14 -0.99 14.72
C LEU A 75 -1.72 -1.16 16.13
N LYS A 76 -2.44 -2.25 16.40
CA LYS A 76 -2.91 -2.57 17.75
C LYS A 76 -1.74 -2.77 18.71
N LEU A 77 -0.76 -3.56 18.30
CA LEU A 77 0.47 -3.78 19.07
C LEU A 77 1.19 -2.46 19.37
N ASN A 78 1.22 -1.51 18.43
CA ASN A 78 1.80 -0.20 18.68
C ASN A 78 1.10 0.53 19.84
N THR A 79 -0.24 0.52 19.86
CA THR A 79 -1.03 1.14 20.93
C THR A 79 -0.76 0.45 22.28
N GLU A 80 -0.66 -0.87 22.29
CA GLU A 80 -0.35 -1.65 23.49
C GLU A 80 1.06 -1.36 24.02
N LEU A 81 2.08 -1.36 23.16
CA LEU A 81 3.46 -1.04 23.52
C LEU A 81 3.59 0.38 24.10
N VAL A 82 2.90 1.37 23.52
CA VAL A 82 2.89 2.74 24.04
C VAL A 82 2.23 2.79 25.42
N ARG A 83 1.13 2.06 25.63
CA ARG A 83 0.47 1.95 26.94
C ARG A 83 1.39 1.31 27.98
N LEU A 84 2.12 0.25 27.61
CA LEU A 84 3.08 -0.41 28.50
C LEU A 84 4.21 0.54 28.91
N LEU A 85 4.73 1.36 27.99
CA LEU A 85 5.75 2.36 28.31
C LEU A 85 5.29 3.40 29.34
N GLN A 86 4.02 3.79 29.29
CA GLN A 86 3.41 4.75 30.21
C GLN A 86 3.03 4.13 31.56
N SER A 87 2.98 2.80 31.65
CA SER A 87 2.67 2.09 32.89
C SER A 87 3.88 2.05 33.85
N ASN A 88 3.62 1.70 35.11
CA ASN A 88 4.65 1.48 36.14
C ASN A 88 5.17 0.02 36.17
N GLY A 89 4.74 -0.83 35.21
CA GLY A 89 5.13 -2.24 35.14
C GLY A 89 6.52 -2.47 34.54
N ASP A 90 6.85 -3.74 34.31
CA ASP A 90 8.09 -4.14 33.64
C ASP A 90 8.12 -3.60 32.20
N LYS A 91 9.23 -2.92 31.84
CA LYS A 91 9.47 -2.30 30.54
C LYS A 91 10.53 -3.04 29.73
N THR A 92 10.96 -4.21 30.21
CA THR A 92 11.97 -5.04 29.54
C THR A 92 11.51 -5.38 28.13
N GLY A 93 12.36 -5.10 27.15
CA GLY A 93 12.07 -5.35 25.73
C GLY A 93 11.08 -4.39 25.06
N VAL A 94 10.28 -3.61 25.79
CA VAL A 94 9.20 -2.76 25.23
C VAL A 94 9.73 -1.70 24.27
N TYR A 95 10.83 -0.99 24.62
CA TYR A 95 11.46 -0.01 23.73
C TYR A 95 11.98 -0.64 22.43
N SER A 96 12.58 -1.83 22.55
CA SER A 96 13.08 -2.59 21.40
C SER A 96 11.91 -3.01 20.50
N ALA A 97 10.86 -3.58 21.08
CA ALA A 97 9.65 -3.98 20.37
C ALA A 97 8.97 -2.81 19.68
N LEU A 98 8.88 -1.63 20.31
CA LEU A 98 8.32 -0.43 19.67
C LEU A 98 9.14 -0.03 18.43
N SER A 99 10.47 -0.08 18.53
CA SER A 99 11.34 0.23 17.38
C SER A 99 11.25 -0.82 16.27
N ILE A 100 11.06 -2.10 16.59
CA ILE A 100 10.91 -3.18 15.58
C ILE A 100 9.52 -3.13 14.95
N ASN A 101 8.47 -2.91 15.73
CA ASN A 101 7.11 -2.75 15.25
C ASN A 101 6.99 -1.55 14.29
N ALA A 102 7.64 -0.43 14.61
CA ALA A 102 7.71 0.71 13.70
C ALA A 102 8.41 0.37 12.38
N GLN A 103 9.45 -0.47 12.40
CA GLN A 103 10.10 -0.95 11.16
C GLN A 103 9.14 -1.83 10.35
N ALA A 104 8.45 -2.77 10.99
CA ALA A 104 7.49 -3.65 10.33
C ALA A 104 6.34 -2.84 9.69
N LEU A 105 5.82 -1.80 10.37
CA LEU A 105 4.81 -0.89 9.81
C LEU A 105 5.31 -0.14 8.56
N ILE A 106 6.58 0.28 8.55
CA ILE A 106 7.21 0.90 7.38
C ILE A 106 7.34 -0.11 6.23
N LEU A 107 7.76 -1.34 6.52
CA LEU A 107 7.91 -2.39 5.51
C LEU A 107 6.57 -2.81 4.90
N TYR A 108 5.51 -2.97 5.70
CA TYR A 108 4.16 -3.17 5.18
C TYR A 108 3.72 -2.03 4.27
N HIS A 109 4.04 -0.78 4.64
CA HIS A 109 3.74 0.34 3.77
C HIS A 109 4.50 0.24 2.44
N MET A 110 5.77 -0.17 2.44
CA MET A 110 6.52 -0.40 1.19
C MET A 110 5.86 -1.48 0.32
N LEU A 111 5.43 -2.61 0.90
CA LEU A 111 4.71 -3.65 0.16
C LEU A 111 3.40 -3.12 -0.45
N GLU A 112 2.64 -2.32 0.30
CA GLU A 112 1.43 -1.65 -0.23
C GLU A 112 1.74 -0.75 -1.44
N LEU A 113 2.89 -0.05 -1.45
CA LEU A 113 3.29 0.78 -2.58
C LEU A 113 3.57 -0.08 -3.83
N VAL A 114 4.28 -1.20 -3.67
CA VAL A 114 4.54 -2.16 -4.76
C VAL A 114 3.22 -2.67 -5.33
N GLU A 115 2.33 -3.22 -4.49
CA GLU A 115 1.09 -3.87 -4.93
C GLU A 115 0.03 -2.93 -5.53
N GLN A 116 0.04 -1.64 -5.15
CA GLN A 116 -1.07 -0.74 -5.44
C GLN A 116 -0.68 0.45 -6.31
N GLN A 117 0.58 0.87 -6.33
CA GLN A 117 0.98 2.15 -6.91
C GLN A 117 2.12 2.05 -7.92
N GLY A 118 3.10 1.16 -7.69
CA GLY A 118 4.26 0.99 -8.56
C GLY A 118 5.58 1.29 -7.85
N LEU A 119 6.67 0.94 -8.53
CA LEU A 119 8.03 1.08 -8.00
C LEU A 119 8.52 2.53 -8.07
N ASP A 120 7.95 3.35 -8.95
CA ASP A 120 8.18 4.79 -9.00
C ASP A 120 7.79 5.47 -7.67
N VAL A 121 6.62 5.10 -7.13
CA VAL A 121 6.15 5.62 -5.84
C VAL A 121 6.96 5.04 -4.67
N LEU A 122 7.38 3.77 -4.76
CA LEU A 122 8.29 3.19 -3.77
C LEU A 122 9.65 3.91 -3.77
N LEU A 123 10.18 4.28 -4.94
CA LEU A 123 11.43 5.02 -5.05
C LEU A 123 11.33 6.40 -4.39
N ASP A 124 10.24 7.14 -4.65
CA ASP A 124 9.97 8.41 -3.95
C ASP A 124 9.93 8.23 -2.44
N TYR A 125 9.35 7.11 -1.98
CA TYR A 125 9.33 6.76 -0.57
C TYR A 125 10.73 6.47 0.00
N PHE A 126 11.59 5.72 -0.71
CA PHE A 126 13.00 5.51 -0.30
C PHE A 126 13.78 6.82 -0.22
N ILE A 127 13.60 7.74 -1.19
CA ILE A 127 14.24 9.06 -1.17
C ILE A 127 13.80 9.84 0.07
N LYS A 128 12.50 9.82 0.37
CA LYS A 128 11.95 10.47 1.56
C LYS A 128 12.50 9.83 2.84
N LEU A 129 12.48 8.51 2.94
CA LEU A 129 12.99 7.77 4.09
C LEU A 129 14.47 8.09 4.35
N SER A 130 15.28 8.13 3.30
CA SER A 130 16.70 8.50 3.38
C SER A 130 16.91 9.94 3.86
N LYS A 131 16.08 10.89 3.41
CA LYS A 131 16.12 12.27 3.89
C LYS A 131 15.69 12.37 5.37
N ASP A 132 14.63 11.67 5.74
CA ASP A 132 14.11 11.64 7.10
C ASP A 132 15.12 10.99 8.07
N ALA A 133 15.83 9.94 7.65
CA ALA A 133 16.89 9.26 8.42
C ALA A 133 18.04 10.20 8.84
N LYS A 134 18.39 11.18 8.00
CA LYS A 134 19.47 12.15 8.25
C LYS A 134 19.09 13.27 9.23
N LYS A 135 17.81 13.43 9.57
CA LYS A 135 17.36 14.48 10.50
C LYS A 135 17.79 14.15 11.94
N LYS A 136 18.10 15.20 12.71
CA LYS A 136 18.47 15.08 14.14
C LYS A 136 17.43 14.29 14.95
N ASN A 137 16.15 14.57 14.72
CA ASN A 137 15.01 13.93 15.41
C ASN A 137 14.41 12.74 14.63
N SER A 138 15.20 12.09 13.78
CA SER A 138 14.71 10.92 13.03
C SER A 138 14.43 9.73 13.94
N SER A 139 13.40 8.96 13.60
CA SER A 139 13.09 7.72 14.31
C SER A 139 14.19 6.68 14.12
N LYS A 140 14.45 5.88 15.16
CA LYS A 140 15.41 4.77 15.12
C LYS A 140 15.06 3.78 13.99
N ALA A 141 13.77 3.50 13.81
CA ALA A 141 13.28 2.65 12.73
C ALA A 141 13.64 3.17 11.33
N ALA A 142 13.45 4.47 11.06
CA ALA A 142 13.79 5.06 9.77
C ALA A 142 15.30 5.00 9.50
N LYS A 143 16.14 5.28 10.50
CA LYS A 143 17.60 5.16 10.39
C LYS A 143 18.03 3.73 10.07
N ILE A 144 17.50 2.74 10.79
CA ILE A 144 17.85 1.32 10.58
C ILE A 144 17.46 0.86 9.18
N LEU A 145 16.23 1.13 8.74
CA LEU A 145 15.78 0.71 7.41
C LEU A 145 16.49 1.46 6.29
N ALA A 146 16.79 2.75 6.48
CA ALA A 146 17.60 3.50 5.53
C ALA A 146 19.03 2.96 5.41
N SER A 147 19.56 2.28 6.44
CA SER A 147 20.88 1.64 6.38
C SER A 147 20.85 0.15 6.04
N ASP A 148 19.68 -0.47 5.84
CA ASP A 148 19.60 -1.90 5.49
C ASP A 148 20.15 -2.13 4.07
N GLY A 149 21.21 -2.93 3.95
CA GLY A 149 21.91 -3.15 2.69
C GLY A 149 21.04 -3.73 1.58
N ARG A 150 20.01 -4.51 1.93
CA ARG A 150 19.08 -5.11 0.96
C ARG A 150 18.12 -4.07 0.41
N LEU A 151 17.61 -3.19 1.29
CA LEU A 151 16.78 -2.05 0.87
C LEU A 151 17.57 -1.02 0.06
N GLN A 152 18.85 -0.80 0.40
CA GLN A 152 19.75 0.03 -0.40
C GLN A 152 20.00 -0.56 -1.80
N ARG A 153 20.15 -1.88 -1.91
CA ARG A 153 20.26 -2.56 -3.20
C ARG A 153 19.02 -2.32 -4.08
N ILE A 154 17.81 -2.47 -3.51
CA ILE A 154 16.56 -2.15 -4.22
C ILE A 154 16.59 -0.69 -4.66
N TYR A 155 16.89 0.25 -3.75
CA TYR A 155 16.90 1.67 -4.07
C TYR A 155 17.82 2.00 -5.27
N LEU A 156 19.03 1.43 -5.30
CA LEU A 156 19.97 1.61 -6.40
C LEU A 156 19.46 0.99 -7.72
N GLU A 157 18.84 -0.18 -7.65
CA GLU A 157 18.23 -0.83 -8.82
C GLU A 157 17.06 -0.01 -9.39
N LEU A 158 16.19 0.53 -8.52
CA LEU A 158 15.11 1.41 -8.95
C LEU A 158 15.64 2.70 -9.56
N LYS A 159 16.71 3.28 -8.99
CA LYS A 159 17.39 4.45 -9.56
C LYS A 159 17.93 4.19 -10.95
N LYS A 160 18.57 3.04 -11.17
CA LYS A 160 19.04 2.62 -12.49
C LYS A 160 17.88 2.53 -13.49
N ASN A 161 16.76 1.92 -13.10
CA ASN A 161 15.60 1.82 -13.99
C ASN A 161 15.02 3.20 -14.36
N VAL A 162 15.10 4.24 -13.52
CA VAL A 162 14.68 5.59 -13.91
C VAL A 162 15.44 6.09 -15.14
N GLU A 163 16.72 5.76 -15.27
CA GLU A 163 17.58 6.23 -16.36
C GLU A 163 17.43 5.39 -17.63
N PHE A 164 17.34 4.07 -17.48
CA PHE A 164 17.42 3.15 -18.63
C PHE A 164 16.09 2.53 -19.04
N SER A 165 15.12 2.39 -18.13
CA SER A 165 13.86 1.68 -18.37
C SER A 165 12.74 2.16 -17.44
N PRO A 166 12.37 3.47 -17.47
CA PRO A 166 11.44 4.07 -16.51
C PRO A 166 10.03 3.44 -16.53
N GLU A 167 9.64 2.84 -17.66
CA GLU A 167 8.40 2.09 -17.83
C GLU A 167 8.32 0.86 -16.90
N ASN A 168 9.45 0.22 -16.57
CA ASN A 168 9.47 -0.93 -15.66
C ASN A 168 9.07 -0.57 -14.23
N LEU A 169 9.10 0.72 -13.90
CA LEU A 169 8.71 1.21 -12.58
C LEU A 169 7.20 1.45 -12.45
N ILE A 170 6.49 1.51 -13.58
CA ILE A 170 5.07 1.81 -13.62
C ILE A 170 4.28 0.54 -13.28
N HIS A 171 3.28 0.67 -12.42
CA HIS A 171 2.43 -0.45 -12.05
C HIS A 171 1.67 -1.02 -13.28
N PRO A 172 1.65 -2.34 -13.52
CA PRO A 172 1.11 -2.95 -14.75
C PRO A 172 -0.39 -2.67 -14.99
N LYS A 173 -1.19 -2.53 -13.92
CA LYS A 173 -2.59 -2.05 -14.00
C LYS A 173 -2.76 -0.71 -14.71
N TYR A 174 -1.74 0.16 -14.73
CA TYR A 174 -1.79 1.40 -15.47
C TYR A 174 -1.86 1.15 -16.99
N HIS A 175 -1.05 0.22 -17.51
CA HIS A 175 -1.07 -0.13 -18.94
C HIS A 175 -2.40 -0.76 -19.35
N VAL A 176 -2.95 -1.63 -18.49
CA VAL A 176 -4.28 -2.22 -18.70
C VAL A 176 -5.37 -1.15 -18.69
N LEU A 177 -5.30 -0.19 -17.76
CA LEU A 177 -6.24 0.94 -17.70
C LEU A 177 -6.19 1.76 -19.00
N VAL A 178 -4.98 2.10 -19.47
CA VAL A 178 -4.79 2.85 -20.72
C VAL A 178 -5.39 2.08 -21.89
N LYS A 179 -5.10 0.78 -22.02
CA LYS A 179 -5.63 -0.07 -23.07
C LYS A 179 -7.16 -0.03 -23.12
N ILE A 180 -7.82 -0.28 -21.98
CA ILE A 180 -9.29 -0.31 -21.88
C ILE A 180 -9.90 1.05 -22.25
N ILE A 181 -9.33 2.15 -21.74
CA ILE A 181 -9.83 3.49 -22.05
C ILE A 181 -9.65 3.81 -23.53
N SER A 182 -8.49 3.50 -24.09
CA SER A 182 -8.18 3.75 -25.50
C SER A 182 -9.11 2.96 -26.43
N GLU A 183 -9.33 1.67 -26.18
CA GLU A 183 -10.27 0.84 -26.95
C GLU A 183 -11.70 1.39 -26.87
N GLN A 184 -12.15 1.79 -25.67
CA GLN A 184 -13.47 2.37 -25.48
C GLN A 184 -13.65 3.69 -26.24
N LEU A 185 -12.64 4.56 -26.25
CA LEU A 185 -12.68 5.85 -26.94
C LEU A 185 -12.51 5.71 -28.46
N GLN A 186 -11.82 4.68 -28.93
CA GLN A 186 -11.76 4.35 -30.36
C GLN A 186 -13.13 3.87 -30.87
N ASN A 187 -13.79 2.98 -30.12
CA ASN A 187 -15.10 2.45 -30.49
C ASN A 187 -16.23 3.49 -30.33
N ASN A 188 -16.14 4.32 -29.31
CA ASN A 188 -17.09 5.41 -29.08
C ASN A 188 -16.40 6.65 -28.51
N PRO A 189 -16.02 7.62 -29.38
CA PRO A 189 -15.34 8.85 -28.97
C PRO A 189 -16.11 9.74 -27.98
N SER A 190 -17.43 9.56 -27.87
CA SER A 190 -18.29 10.33 -26.94
C SER A 190 -18.41 9.70 -25.54
N SER A 191 -17.75 8.56 -25.31
CA SER A 191 -17.83 7.82 -24.05
C SER A 191 -17.44 8.66 -22.84
N ARG A 192 -18.21 8.50 -21.75
CA ARG A 192 -17.86 9.03 -20.43
C ARG A 192 -17.46 7.87 -19.52
N ILE A 193 -16.20 7.88 -19.07
CA ILE A 193 -15.61 6.79 -18.30
C ILE A 193 -15.32 7.30 -16.89
N LEU A 194 -15.75 6.54 -15.87
CA LEU A 194 -15.44 6.81 -14.48
C LEU A 194 -14.43 5.77 -13.96
N VAL A 195 -13.25 6.23 -13.58
CA VAL A 195 -12.21 5.39 -12.98
C VAL A 195 -12.20 5.60 -11.46
N CYS A 196 -12.61 4.58 -10.71
CA CYS A 196 -12.62 4.62 -9.26
C CYS A 196 -11.32 4.02 -8.70
N VAL A 197 -10.65 4.77 -7.81
CA VAL A 197 -9.45 4.30 -7.10
C VAL A 197 -9.58 4.54 -5.61
N LYS A 198 -9.05 3.60 -4.80
CA LYS A 198 -9.12 3.67 -3.33
C LYS A 198 -8.23 4.75 -2.74
N LEU A 199 -7.03 4.94 -3.30
CA LEU A 199 -6.01 5.84 -2.76
C LEU A 199 -6.09 7.23 -3.41
N ARG A 200 -6.46 8.24 -2.61
CA ARG A 200 -6.57 9.65 -3.07
C ARG A 200 -5.27 10.21 -3.64
N ASN A 201 -4.12 9.81 -3.07
CA ASN A 201 -2.80 10.27 -3.48
C ASN A 201 -2.46 9.79 -4.89
N SER A 202 -2.85 8.55 -5.22
CA SER A 202 -2.59 7.94 -6.54
C SER A 202 -3.39 8.58 -7.66
N VAL A 203 -4.55 9.20 -7.36
CA VAL A 203 -5.39 9.90 -8.35
C VAL A 203 -4.60 10.95 -9.13
N LYS A 204 -3.75 11.74 -8.44
CA LYS A 204 -2.97 12.80 -9.10
C LYS A 204 -2.03 12.21 -10.14
N ASN A 205 -1.30 11.15 -9.77
CA ASN A 205 -0.33 10.50 -10.66
C ASN A 205 -1.03 9.87 -11.86
N ILE A 206 -2.13 9.14 -11.64
CA ILE A 206 -2.91 8.54 -12.74
C ILE A 206 -3.43 9.61 -13.70
N VAL A 207 -4.01 10.69 -13.19
CA VAL A 207 -4.53 11.78 -14.04
C VAL A 207 -3.41 12.45 -14.82
N ASN A 208 -2.25 12.71 -14.21
CA ASN A 208 -1.12 13.33 -14.90
C ASN A 208 -0.61 12.45 -16.05
N ARG A 209 -0.43 11.15 -15.81
CA ARG A 209 0.02 10.21 -16.85
C ARG A 209 -1.02 10.05 -17.96
N LEU A 210 -2.32 9.96 -17.62
CA LEU A 210 -3.38 9.87 -18.63
C LEU A 210 -3.50 11.13 -19.51
N LYS A 211 -3.09 12.32 -19.03
CA LYS A 211 -3.08 13.56 -19.82
C LYS A 211 -2.05 13.55 -20.95
N GLU A 212 -1.01 12.73 -20.84
CA GLU A 212 0.02 12.60 -21.87
C GLU A 212 -0.54 11.91 -23.13
N ILE A 213 -1.66 11.20 -23.01
CA ILE A 213 -2.33 10.51 -24.10
C ILE A 213 -3.33 11.45 -24.76
N LYS A 214 -3.03 11.89 -25.98
CA LYS A 214 -3.80 12.93 -26.72
C LYS A 214 -5.31 12.70 -26.79
N THR A 215 -5.75 11.44 -26.85
CA THR A 215 -7.17 11.09 -26.98
C THR A 215 -7.92 11.09 -25.65
N ILE A 216 -7.24 11.08 -24.51
CA ILE A 216 -7.84 10.97 -23.18
C ILE A 216 -7.88 12.37 -22.55
N LYS A 217 -9.06 12.78 -22.06
CA LYS A 217 -9.28 14.07 -21.38
C LYS A 217 -9.63 13.85 -19.91
N PRO A 218 -8.68 13.42 -19.05
CA PRO A 218 -9.01 13.04 -17.68
C PRO A 218 -9.28 14.28 -16.81
N LYS A 219 -10.27 14.16 -15.92
CA LYS A 219 -10.55 15.15 -14.88
C LYS A 219 -10.51 14.47 -13.52
N ARG A 220 -9.79 15.08 -12.58
CA ARG A 220 -9.72 14.60 -11.20
C ARG A 220 -11.02 14.94 -10.48
N PHE A 221 -11.63 13.94 -9.85
CA PHE A 221 -12.77 14.10 -8.96
C PHE A 221 -12.41 13.52 -7.59
N VAL A 222 -12.38 14.37 -6.56
CA VAL A 222 -12.12 13.97 -5.17
C VAL A 222 -13.04 14.75 -4.24
N GLY A 223 -13.67 14.07 -3.28
CA GLY A 223 -14.46 14.73 -2.24
C GLY A 223 -13.59 15.61 -1.34
N GLN A 224 -14.17 16.70 -0.82
CA GLN A 224 -13.55 17.48 0.24
C GLN A 224 -13.71 16.71 1.56
N ALA A 225 -12.63 16.11 2.04
CA ALA A 225 -12.53 15.68 3.43
C ALA A 225 -11.85 16.80 4.21
N THR A 226 -12.60 17.46 5.10
CA THR A 226 -12.10 18.42 6.07
C THR A 226 -11.08 17.70 6.95
N LYS A 227 -9.80 18.07 6.87
CA LYS A 227 -8.79 17.56 7.80
C LYS A 227 -9.01 18.24 9.15
N PHE A 228 -9.75 17.61 10.05
CA PHE A 228 -9.55 17.87 11.48
C PHE A 228 -8.24 17.17 11.86
N LEU A 229 -7.16 17.95 11.93
CA LEU A 229 -5.94 17.56 12.63
C LEU A 229 -6.30 17.43 14.11
N HIS A 230 -6.26 16.22 14.65
CA HIS A 230 -6.02 16.07 16.08
C HIS A 230 -4.52 16.29 16.33
N ILE A 231 -4.27 17.21 17.26
CA ILE A 231 -3.00 17.63 17.83
C ILE A 231 -2.27 16.43 18.43
#